data_AF-A0AB36H0M3-F1
#
_entry.id   AF-A0AB36H0M3-F1
#
_cell.length_a   1.000
_cell.length_b   1.000
_cell.length_c   1.000
_cell.angle_alpha   90.00
_cell.angle_beta   90.00
_cell.angle_gamma   90.00
#
_symmetry.space_group_name_H-M   'P 1'
#
loop_
_entity.id
_entity.type
_entity.pdbx_description
1 polymer ?
#
loop_
_entity_poly.entity_id
_entity_poly.type
_entity_poly.pdbx_seq_one_letter_code
_entity_poly.pdbx_strand_id
1 'polypeptide(L)'
;MGNRKYIEDFRMLRIDEQQHNIMALVGNGFDIQVLNFLNKHIKTSYYDFYNFLVWQKIDDSNILFNQMKSMKNKYEKDPEINHNLQNWSDFESGIISIFNDRWVRYSDLEDSLEELRSYFSIFLNEVVTPEVNNNLGKHAQENSLANNTFQKFFGDLSDDDIVKCEFSKKTDHYNLYNWQIFNFNFTSLLDNYMYLDRKQFNPEPHKTVDTNYLFYPNPRSVGGTRNMGNNGDTIWSSYIISNVVHPHGYQNIPKSMLFGVNSQEQIYSAGSRRLNSFIKPYWAQNDLKYSHLFEDTDLYIIFGMSLGITDQWWWRKIVDSLEMSDSELILYNYCRSASEVLQETVKEQFMDASGWVGEDTRKSHIMDKIYVVNFDNNTPRFAFSMIPYSEA
;
A
#
# COMPACT_ATOMS: atom_id res chain seq x y z
N MET A 1 11.50 19.48 6.96
CA MET A 1 11.61 19.53 8.44
C MET A 1 10.91 18.28 8.95
N GLY A 2 11.61 17.15 8.93
CA GLY A 2 11.09 15.85 9.32
C GLY A 2 10.74 15.81 10.81
N ASN A 3 9.94 14.82 11.19
CA ASN A 3 9.33 14.58 12.50
C ASN A 3 10.32 14.35 13.67
N ARG A 4 11.40 15.12 13.79
CA ARG A 4 12.34 15.08 14.92
C ARG A 4 11.79 15.77 16.19
N LYS A 5 10.54 16.24 16.18
CA LYS A 5 9.92 16.99 17.28
C LYS A 5 9.46 16.10 18.45
N TYR A 6 9.28 14.79 18.23
CA TYR A 6 8.85 13.86 19.28
C TYR A 6 9.95 13.48 20.28
N ILE A 7 11.19 13.92 20.01
CA ILE A 7 12.39 13.50 20.73
C ILE A 7 12.45 14.12 22.14
N GLU A 8 11.78 15.23 22.40
CA GLU A 8 11.79 15.87 23.73
C GLU A 8 10.97 15.11 24.79
N ASP A 9 10.01 14.25 24.38
CA ASP A 9 9.11 13.54 25.31
C ASP A 9 9.69 12.20 25.82
N PHE A 10 10.65 11.59 25.11
CA PHE A 10 11.27 10.31 25.48
C PHE A 10 12.67 10.52 26.11
N ARG A 11 12.78 10.27 27.42
CA ARG A 11 13.97 10.48 28.25
C ARG A 11 15.10 9.49 27.96
N MET A 12 14.79 8.24 27.61
CA MET A 12 15.82 7.23 27.34
C MET A 12 16.22 7.14 25.86
N LEU A 13 15.50 7.80 24.95
CA LEU A 13 15.84 7.89 23.54
C LEU A 13 17.07 8.80 23.36
N ARG A 14 18.19 8.26 22.85
CA ARG A 14 19.39 9.05 22.56
C ARG A 14 19.31 9.58 21.12
N ILE A 15 19.42 10.90 20.97
CA ILE A 15 19.15 11.63 19.72
C ILE A 15 20.15 11.25 18.60
N ASP A 16 19.61 11.10 17.38
CA ASP A 16 20.23 10.95 16.04
C ASP A 16 20.72 9.56 15.57
N GLU A 17 20.92 8.53 16.41
CA GLU A 17 21.40 7.20 15.95
C GLU A 17 20.42 6.03 16.16
N GLN A 18 19.22 6.29 16.69
CA GLN A 18 18.30 5.25 17.16
C GLN A 18 16.90 5.30 16.53
N GLN A 19 16.68 6.10 15.48
CA GLN A 19 15.37 6.18 14.80
C GLN A 19 15.39 5.38 13.50
N HIS A 20 14.37 4.55 13.31
CA HIS A 20 14.08 3.81 12.08
C HIS A 20 12.78 4.33 11.46
N ASN A 21 12.88 4.91 10.27
CA ASN A 21 11.72 5.39 9.51
C ASN A 21 11.20 4.28 8.59
N ILE A 22 9.96 3.88 8.80
CA ILE A 22 9.30 2.84 8.03
C ILE A 22 8.15 3.46 7.25
N MET A 23 8.17 3.34 5.93
CA MET A 23 7.08 3.80 5.06
C MET A 23 6.31 2.61 4.49
N ALA A 24 5.03 2.49 4.87
CA ALA A 24 4.15 1.44 4.36
C ALA A 24 3.13 1.99 3.36
N LEU A 25 3.07 1.44 2.15
CA LEU A 25 2.09 1.77 1.12
C LEU A 25 1.10 0.61 1.01
N VAL A 26 -0.16 0.87 1.34
CA VAL A 26 -1.18 -0.17 1.45
C VAL A 26 -2.37 0.14 0.53
N GLY A 27 -2.66 -0.77 -0.40
CA GLY A 27 -3.68 -0.61 -1.43
C GLY A 27 -4.91 -1.51 -1.29
N ASN A 28 -5.79 -1.43 -2.29
CA ASN A 28 -7.11 -2.07 -2.35
C ASN A 28 -7.10 -3.60 -2.12
N GLY A 29 -5.97 -4.26 -2.35
CA GLY A 29 -5.79 -5.67 -2.01
C GLY A 29 -6.02 -5.95 -0.52
N PHE A 30 -5.76 -4.97 0.36
CA PHE A 30 -6.08 -5.06 1.79
C PHE A 30 -7.59 -5.10 2.04
N ASP A 31 -8.34 -4.14 1.51
CA ASP A 31 -9.80 -4.10 1.67
C ASP A 31 -10.47 -5.36 1.09
N ILE A 32 -10.01 -5.81 -0.08
CA ILE A 32 -10.48 -7.06 -0.69
C ILE A 32 -10.22 -8.25 0.25
N GLN A 33 -9.03 -8.33 0.86
CA GLN A 33 -8.69 -9.38 1.82
C GLN A 33 -9.63 -9.36 3.04
N VAL A 34 -9.84 -8.19 3.66
CA VAL A 34 -10.76 -8.01 4.79
C VAL A 34 -12.17 -8.48 4.42
N LEU A 35 -12.69 -8.03 3.28
CA LEU A 35 -14.04 -8.34 2.85
C LEU A 35 -14.18 -9.82 2.47
N ASN A 36 -13.11 -10.47 2.01
CA ASN A 36 -13.05 -11.92 1.83
C ASN A 36 -13.13 -12.65 3.18
N PHE A 37 -12.31 -12.23 4.15
CA PHE A 37 -12.32 -12.81 5.50
C PHE A 37 -13.70 -12.70 6.17
N LEU A 38 -14.38 -11.56 6.01
CA LEU A 38 -15.74 -11.33 6.52
C LEU A 38 -16.85 -11.97 5.66
N ASN A 39 -16.49 -12.80 4.68
CA ASN A 39 -17.43 -13.49 3.78
C ASN A 39 -18.43 -12.56 3.07
N LYS A 40 -18.03 -11.33 2.75
CA LYS A 40 -18.87 -10.42 1.95
C LYS A 40 -18.91 -10.89 0.50
N HIS A 41 -20.02 -10.70 -0.20
CA HIS A 41 -20.09 -11.05 -1.63
C HIS A 41 -19.53 -9.94 -2.51
N ILE A 42 -19.84 -8.69 -2.17
CA ILE A 42 -19.38 -7.49 -2.87
C ILE A 42 -18.09 -7.00 -2.20
N LYS A 43 -17.07 -6.68 -2.99
CA LYS A 43 -15.78 -6.12 -2.54
C LYS A 43 -15.65 -4.66 -2.95
N THR A 44 -14.51 -4.06 -2.66
CA THR A 44 -14.11 -2.72 -3.12
C THR A 44 -13.42 -2.75 -4.49
N SER A 45 -13.60 -3.83 -5.26
CA SER A 45 -12.97 -3.95 -6.58
C SER A 45 -13.65 -3.05 -7.60
N TYR A 46 -12.91 -2.57 -8.61
CA TYR A 46 -13.52 -1.82 -9.70
C TYR A 46 -14.50 -2.66 -10.54
N TYR A 47 -14.34 -3.98 -10.56
CA TYR A 47 -15.30 -4.90 -11.16
C TYR A 47 -16.65 -4.85 -10.44
N ASP A 48 -16.64 -4.93 -9.10
CA ASP A 48 -17.87 -4.84 -8.29
C ASP A 48 -18.50 -3.46 -8.40
N PHE A 49 -17.67 -2.41 -8.46
CA PHE A 49 -18.16 -1.06 -8.70
C PHE A 49 -18.87 -0.95 -10.06
N TYR A 50 -18.31 -1.49 -11.14
CA TYR A 50 -18.99 -1.53 -12.43
C TYR A 50 -20.36 -2.21 -12.35
N ASN A 51 -20.44 -3.37 -11.65
CA ASN A 51 -21.72 -4.07 -11.47
C ASN A 51 -22.72 -3.22 -10.69
N PHE A 52 -22.25 -2.45 -9.70
CA PHE A 52 -23.07 -1.47 -8.99
C PHE A 52 -23.59 -0.37 -9.92
N LEU A 53 -22.75 0.20 -10.79
CA LEU A 53 -23.19 1.20 -11.78
C LEU A 53 -24.26 0.65 -12.74
N VAL A 54 -24.09 -0.59 -13.20
CA VAL A 54 -25.10 -1.30 -14.02
C VAL A 54 -26.41 -1.46 -13.26
N TRP A 55 -26.34 -1.87 -11.98
CA TRP A 55 -27.51 -2.04 -11.14
C TRP A 55 -28.25 -0.71 -10.87
N GLN A 56 -27.51 0.38 -10.67
CA GLN A 56 -28.03 1.75 -10.52
C GLN A 56 -28.66 2.31 -11.79
N LYS A 57 -28.48 1.64 -12.95
CA LYS A 57 -28.97 2.07 -14.27
C LYS A 57 -28.49 3.48 -14.64
N ILE A 58 -27.21 3.74 -14.42
CA ILE A 58 -26.57 4.99 -14.85
C ILE A 58 -26.77 5.18 -16.35
N ASP A 59 -27.00 6.43 -16.73
CA ASP A 59 -27.21 6.85 -18.10
C ASP A 59 -25.97 6.56 -18.97
N ASP A 60 -26.24 6.12 -20.20
CA ASP A 60 -25.24 5.98 -21.26
C ASP A 60 -24.79 7.36 -21.80
N SER A 61 -25.04 8.45 -21.08
CA SER A 61 -24.41 9.75 -21.35
C SER A 61 -23.05 9.87 -20.64
N ASN A 62 -22.80 9.09 -19.58
CA ASN A 62 -21.50 9.08 -18.90
C ASN A 62 -20.43 8.42 -19.78
N ILE A 63 -19.44 9.22 -20.17
CA ILE A 63 -18.43 8.81 -21.17
C ILE A 63 -17.55 7.69 -20.62
N LEU A 64 -17.16 7.78 -19.35
CA LEU A 64 -16.31 6.80 -18.67
C LEU A 64 -17.03 5.45 -18.51
N PHE A 65 -18.30 5.48 -18.07
CA PHE A 65 -19.08 4.26 -17.92
C PHE A 65 -19.33 3.56 -19.26
N ASN A 66 -19.63 4.32 -20.31
CA ASN A 66 -19.76 3.78 -21.67
C ASN A 66 -18.48 3.16 -22.18
N GLN A 67 -17.34 3.77 -21.88
CA GLN A 67 -16.06 3.23 -22.26
C GLN A 67 -15.81 1.87 -21.59
N MET A 68 -16.09 1.76 -20.29
CA MET A 68 -16.01 0.48 -19.57
C MET A 68 -16.89 -0.59 -20.23
N LYS A 69 -18.15 -0.25 -20.57
CA LYS A 69 -19.06 -1.15 -21.32
C LYS A 69 -18.48 -1.59 -22.66
N SER A 70 -17.93 -0.65 -23.43
CA SER A 70 -17.34 -0.91 -24.74
C SER A 70 -16.11 -1.82 -24.65
N MET A 71 -15.22 -1.56 -23.69
CA MET A 71 -14.04 -2.39 -23.43
C MET A 71 -14.43 -3.80 -22.99
N LYS A 72 -15.39 -3.92 -22.06
CA LYS A 72 -15.95 -5.20 -21.62
C LYS A 72 -16.51 -6.00 -22.79
N ASN A 73 -17.34 -5.38 -23.63
CA ASN A 73 -17.96 -6.05 -24.77
C ASN A 73 -16.91 -6.54 -25.80
N LYS A 74 -15.84 -5.77 -26.03
CA LYS A 74 -14.73 -6.19 -26.91
C LYS A 74 -13.96 -7.37 -26.30
N TYR A 75 -13.63 -7.29 -25.02
CA TYR A 75 -12.96 -8.36 -24.29
C TYR A 75 -13.77 -9.67 -24.30
N GLU A 76 -15.07 -9.61 -23.97
CA GLU A 76 -15.93 -10.81 -23.92
C GLU A 76 -16.19 -11.44 -25.30
N LYS A 77 -16.14 -10.64 -26.38
CA LYS A 77 -16.33 -11.14 -27.74
C LYS A 77 -15.14 -11.98 -28.21
N ASP A 78 -13.92 -11.58 -27.86
CA ASP A 78 -12.69 -12.29 -28.21
C ASP A 78 -11.58 -12.02 -27.17
N PRO A 79 -11.54 -12.81 -26.08
CA PRO A 79 -10.59 -12.58 -24.98
C PRO A 79 -9.13 -12.81 -25.37
N GLU A 80 -8.84 -13.72 -26.31
CA GLU A 80 -7.47 -14.02 -26.74
C GLU A 80 -6.89 -12.84 -27.53
N ILE A 81 -7.67 -12.28 -28.45
CA ILE A 81 -7.25 -11.11 -29.24
C ILE A 81 -7.20 -9.85 -28.38
N ASN A 82 -8.19 -9.65 -27.50
CA ASN A 82 -8.34 -8.43 -26.70
C ASN A 82 -7.84 -8.59 -25.26
N HIS A 83 -6.85 -9.46 -25.02
CA HIS A 83 -6.30 -9.71 -23.68
C HIS A 83 -5.80 -8.44 -22.98
N ASN A 84 -5.36 -7.44 -23.74
CA ASN A 84 -4.97 -6.11 -23.23
C ASN A 84 -6.14 -5.33 -22.58
N LEU A 85 -7.38 -5.74 -22.82
CA LEU A 85 -8.59 -5.17 -22.21
C LEU A 85 -9.08 -5.96 -20.98
N GLN A 86 -8.29 -6.91 -20.46
CA GLN A 86 -8.66 -7.69 -19.28
C GLN A 86 -9.00 -6.79 -18.06
N ASN A 87 -8.35 -5.63 -17.94
CA ASN A 87 -8.60 -4.64 -16.89
C ASN A 87 -9.69 -3.61 -17.28
N TRP A 88 -10.66 -3.98 -18.11
CA TRP A 88 -11.73 -3.07 -18.58
C TRP A 88 -12.53 -2.37 -17.47
N SER A 89 -12.54 -2.94 -16.26
CA SER A 89 -13.22 -2.35 -15.10
C SER A 89 -12.39 -1.26 -14.41
N ASP A 90 -11.08 -1.20 -14.64
CA ASP A 90 -10.26 -0.12 -14.13
C ASP A 90 -10.52 1.16 -14.95
N PHE A 91 -11.38 2.02 -14.41
CA PHE A 91 -11.75 3.24 -15.12
C PHE A 91 -10.61 4.27 -15.18
N GLU A 92 -9.57 4.18 -14.36
CA GLU A 92 -8.38 5.05 -14.51
C GLU A 92 -7.62 4.73 -15.81
N SER A 93 -7.52 3.45 -16.16
CA SER A 93 -7.04 3.03 -17.49
C SER A 93 -7.97 3.52 -18.61
N GLY A 94 -9.28 3.63 -18.34
CA GLY A 94 -10.26 4.28 -19.20
C GLY A 94 -9.95 5.76 -19.45
N ILE A 95 -9.65 6.53 -18.38
CA ILE A 95 -9.28 7.95 -18.47
C ILE A 95 -8.09 8.16 -19.43
N ILE A 96 -7.04 7.33 -19.32
CA ILE A 96 -5.87 7.38 -20.22
C ILE A 96 -6.30 7.20 -21.68
N SER A 97 -7.13 6.20 -21.94
CA SER A 97 -7.56 5.89 -23.32
C SER A 97 -8.53 6.93 -23.89
N ILE A 98 -9.37 7.58 -23.09
CA ILE A 98 -10.17 8.73 -23.52
C ILE A 98 -9.28 9.91 -23.89
N PHE A 99 -8.26 10.24 -23.09
CA PHE A 99 -7.38 11.37 -23.41
C PHE A 99 -6.57 11.18 -24.69
N ASN A 100 -6.38 9.93 -25.10
CA ASN A 100 -5.75 9.58 -26.38
C ASN A 100 -6.72 9.68 -27.57
N ASP A 101 -8.03 9.69 -27.32
CA ASP A 101 -9.05 9.89 -28.34
C ASP A 101 -9.39 11.38 -28.47
N ARG A 102 -9.04 12.00 -29.62
CA ARG A 102 -8.99 13.47 -29.81
C ARG A 102 -10.34 14.20 -29.79
N TRP A 103 -11.42 13.54 -29.40
CA TRP A 103 -12.80 14.00 -29.63
C TRP A 103 -13.60 14.35 -28.36
N VAL A 104 -13.07 14.09 -27.16
CA VAL A 104 -13.79 14.35 -25.90
C VAL A 104 -13.46 15.73 -25.34
N ARG A 105 -14.49 16.53 -25.02
CA ARG A 105 -14.31 17.83 -24.35
C ARG A 105 -13.98 17.60 -22.87
N TYR A 106 -13.04 18.40 -22.35
CA TYR A 106 -12.65 18.37 -20.94
C TYR A 106 -13.84 18.48 -19.97
N SER A 107 -14.80 19.37 -20.25
CA SER A 107 -15.99 19.56 -19.39
C SER A 107 -16.82 18.28 -19.26
N ASP A 108 -17.01 17.57 -20.36
CA ASP A 108 -17.85 16.37 -20.38
C ASP A 108 -17.18 15.21 -19.62
N LEU A 109 -15.84 15.16 -19.66
CA LEU A 109 -15.05 14.19 -18.90
C LEU A 109 -15.05 14.51 -17.40
N GLU A 110 -14.89 15.79 -17.03
CA GLU A 110 -14.96 16.24 -15.63
C GLU A 110 -16.34 15.94 -15.03
N ASP A 111 -17.43 16.27 -15.74
CA ASP A 111 -18.79 15.99 -15.31
C ASP A 111 -19.04 14.48 -15.15
N SER A 112 -18.56 13.67 -16.11
CA SER A 112 -18.64 12.20 -16.03
C SER A 112 -17.85 11.64 -14.85
N LEU A 113 -16.67 12.21 -14.56
CA LEU A 113 -15.83 11.78 -13.45
C LEU A 113 -16.47 12.14 -12.11
N GLU A 114 -17.02 13.35 -11.96
CA GLU A 114 -17.69 13.77 -10.73
C GLU A 114 -18.94 12.92 -10.42
N GLU A 115 -19.68 12.53 -11.45
CA GLU A 115 -20.78 11.57 -11.33
C GLU A 115 -20.26 10.22 -10.82
N LEU A 116 -19.23 9.65 -11.45
CA LEU A 116 -18.65 8.37 -11.01
C LEU A 116 -18.06 8.44 -9.60
N ARG A 117 -17.42 9.56 -9.22
CA ARG A 117 -16.92 9.79 -7.85
C ARG A 117 -18.04 9.73 -6.82
N SER A 118 -19.17 10.35 -7.14
CA SER A 118 -20.35 10.34 -6.27
C SER A 118 -20.89 8.92 -6.09
N TYR A 119 -21.04 8.17 -7.19
CA TYR A 119 -21.47 6.77 -7.12
C TYR A 119 -20.44 5.87 -6.42
N PHE A 120 -19.15 6.12 -6.59
CA PHE A 120 -18.11 5.35 -5.93
C PHE A 120 -18.14 5.53 -4.42
N SER A 121 -18.36 6.75 -3.93
CA SER A 121 -18.57 7.00 -2.50
C SER A 121 -19.80 6.27 -1.97
N ILE A 122 -20.93 6.31 -2.68
CA ILE A 122 -22.15 5.58 -2.29
C ILE A 122 -21.86 4.08 -2.22
N PHE A 123 -21.26 3.53 -3.27
CA PHE A 123 -20.86 2.13 -3.35
C PHE A 123 -19.98 1.71 -2.15
N LEU A 124 -18.92 2.45 -1.86
CA LEU A 124 -18.04 2.15 -0.73
C LEU A 124 -18.77 2.21 0.61
N ASN A 125 -19.72 3.14 0.79
CA ASN A 125 -20.52 3.21 2.00
C ASN A 125 -21.53 2.04 2.14
N GLU A 126 -21.98 1.46 1.03
CA GLU A 126 -22.80 0.24 1.04
C GLU A 126 -21.98 -1.02 1.31
N VAL A 127 -20.73 -1.07 0.83
CA VAL A 127 -19.82 -2.21 1.04
C VAL A 127 -19.20 -2.18 2.44
N VAL A 128 -18.64 -1.03 2.83
CA VAL A 128 -17.96 -0.80 4.11
C VAL A 128 -18.91 -0.11 5.08
N THR A 129 -19.83 -0.90 5.61
CA THR A 129 -20.81 -0.43 6.59
C THR A 129 -20.18 -0.27 7.99
N PRO A 130 -20.84 0.43 8.92
CA PRO A 130 -20.43 0.46 10.32
C PRO A 130 -20.30 -0.93 10.95
N GLU A 131 -21.14 -1.90 10.53
CA GLU A 131 -21.05 -3.28 10.99
C GLU A 131 -19.76 -3.97 10.52
N VAL A 132 -19.37 -3.76 9.26
CA VAL A 132 -18.10 -4.29 8.71
C VAL A 132 -16.92 -3.73 9.50
N ASN A 133 -16.90 -2.41 9.72
CA ASN A 133 -15.88 -1.78 10.55
C ASN A 133 -15.86 -2.35 11.97
N ASN A 134 -17.01 -2.45 12.63
CA ASN A 134 -17.06 -2.98 14.00
C ASN A 134 -16.58 -4.43 14.09
N ASN A 135 -16.95 -5.28 13.13
CA ASN A 135 -16.51 -6.67 13.08
C ASN A 135 -14.99 -6.76 12.86
N LEU A 136 -14.44 -5.96 11.94
CA LEU A 136 -12.99 -5.89 11.74
C LEU A 136 -12.28 -5.39 12.99
N GLY A 137 -12.72 -4.28 13.58
CA GLY A 137 -12.07 -3.69 14.74
C GLY A 137 -12.08 -4.63 15.95
N LYS A 138 -13.20 -5.32 16.19
CA LYS A 138 -13.28 -6.36 17.22
C LYS A 138 -12.29 -7.49 16.97
N HIS A 139 -12.25 -8.01 15.74
CA HIS A 139 -11.33 -9.08 15.36
C HIS A 139 -9.86 -8.64 15.46
N ALA A 140 -9.55 -7.43 15.02
CA ALA A 140 -8.22 -6.83 15.09
C ALA A 140 -7.73 -6.69 16.53
N GLN A 141 -8.61 -6.22 17.41
CA GLN A 141 -8.36 -6.11 18.85
C GLN A 141 -8.15 -7.47 19.53
N GLU A 142 -9.04 -8.43 19.28
CA GLU A 142 -8.99 -9.78 19.89
C GLU A 142 -7.72 -10.55 19.49
N ASN A 143 -7.20 -10.28 18.29
CA ASN A 143 -6.05 -11.00 17.72
C ASN A 143 -4.77 -10.15 17.67
N SER A 144 -4.77 -8.96 18.27
CA SER A 144 -3.63 -8.04 18.29
C SER A 144 -3.01 -7.75 16.91
N LEU A 145 -3.85 -7.60 15.87
CA LEU A 145 -3.38 -7.60 14.48
C LEU A 145 -2.44 -6.43 14.14
N ALA A 146 -2.73 -5.22 14.62
CA ALA A 146 -1.84 -4.07 14.50
C ALA A 146 -0.46 -4.35 15.11
N ASN A 147 -0.42 -4.93 16.32
CA ASN A 147 0.82 -5.29 16.98
C ASN A 147 1.59 -6.36 16.19
N ASN A 148 0.93 -7.40 15.68
CA ASN A 148 1.60 -8.40 14.85
C ASN A 148 2.24 -7.77 13.60
N THR A 149 1.54 -6.84 12.95
CA THR A 149 2.07 -6.12 11.79
C THR A 149 3.26 -5.26 12.18
N PHE A 150 3.13 -4.41 13.19
CA PHE A 150 4.23 -3.52 13.58
C PHE A 150 5.45 -4.31 14.08
N GLN A 151 5.23 -5.32 14.92
CA GLN A 151 6.26 -5.92 15.76
C GLN A 151 6.97 -7.10 15.11
N LYS A 152 6.32 -7.81 14.18
CA LYS A 152 6.75 -9.14 13.72
C LYS A 152 6.80 -9.32 12.19
N PHE A 153 6.65 -8.26 11.39
CA PHE A 153 6.63 -8.36 9.92
C PHE A 153 7.87 -9.05 9.31
N PHE A 154 9.04 -9.00 9.96
CA PHE A 154 10.23 -9.74 9.52
C PHE A 154 10.03 -11.25 9.50
N GLY A 155 9.09 -11.78 10.28
CA GLY A 155 8.75 -13.20 10.25
C GLY A 155 8.15 -13.66 8.92
N ASP A 156 7.72 -12.74 8.06
CA ASP A 156 7.14 -13.08 6.75
C ASP A 156 8.20 -13.31 5.66
N LEU A 157 9.43 -12.84 5.87
CA LEU A 157 10.54 -13.04 4.94
C LEU A 157 11.00 -14.50 4.92
N SER A 158 11.62 -14.93 3.83
CA SER A 158 12.28 -16.24 3.77
C SER A 158 13.50 -16.30 4.72
N ASP A 159 13.97 -17.50 5.04
CA ASP A 159 15.12 -17.65 5.94
C ASP A 159 16.37 -16.93 5.42
N ASP A 160 16.63 -17.02 4.12
CA ASP A 160 17.76 -16.34 3.48
C ASP A 160 17.58 -14.81 3.48
N ASP A 161 16.35 -14.33 3.29
CA ASP A 161 16.06 -12.89 3.23
C ASP A 161 16.15 -12.25 4.62
N ILE A 162 15.70 -12.93 5.68
CA ILE A 162 15.88 -12.47 7.07
C ILE A 162 17.37 -12.27 7.38
N VAL A 163 18.22 -13.22 6.98
CA VAL A 163 19.68 -13.15 7.23
C VAL A 163 20.35 -12.03 6.41
N LYS A 164 19.85 -11.75 5.20
CA LYS A 164 20.41 -10.71 4.32
C LYS A 164 19.97 -9.30 4.71
N CYS A 165 18.73 -9.12 5.17
CA CYS A 165 18.16 -7.82 5.50
C CYS A 165 19.00 -7.06 6.53
N GLU A 166 19.56 -5.94 6.11
CA GLU A 166 20.43 -5.09 6.93
C GLU A 166 19.63 -4.27 7.95
N PHE A 167 18.40 -3.87 7.64
CA PHE A 167 17.53 -3.18 8.59
C PHE A 167 17.38 -3.97 9.88
N SER A 168 17.14 -5.29 9.80
CA SER A 168 16.97 -6.15 10.98
C SER A 168 18.18 -6.10 11.92
N LYS A 169 19.39 -5.99 11.35
CA LYS A 169 20.68 -5.97 12.07
C LYS A 169 20.96 -4.63 12.73
N LYS A 170 20.32 -3.54 12.27
CA LYS A 170 20.43 -2.19 12.82
C LYS A 170 19.45 -1.93 13.97
N THR A 171 18.64 -2.91 14.35
CA THR A 171 17.66 -2.79 15.43
C THR A 171 18.22 -3.17 16.79
N ASP A 172 17.85 -2.40 17.82
CA ASP A 172 18.23 -2.65 19.22
C ASP A 172 17.17 -2.04 20.17
N HIS A 173 17.34 -2.26 21.47
CA HIS A 173 16.61 -1.60 22.53
C HIS A 173 16.69 -0.08 22.44
N TYR A 174 15.61 0.59 22.86
CA TYR A 174 15.45 2.04 22.91
C TYR A 174 15.46 2.74 21.55
N ASN A 175 15.36 1.98 20.46
CA ASN A 175 15.14 2.55 19.14
C ASN A 175 13.70 3.05 18.96
N LEU A 176 13.53 4.12 18.18
CA LEU A 176 12.24 4.65 17.75
C LEU A 176 11.87 4.11 16.37
N TYR A 177 10.73 3.44 16.26
CA TYR A 177 10.15 3.00 15.00
C TYR A 177 9.05 3.98 14.59
N ASN A 178 9.37 4.83 13.60
CA ASN A 178 8.46 5.84 13.07
C ASN A 178 7.77 5.31 11.81
N TRP A 179 6.52 4.89 11.96
CA TRP A 179 5.69 4.35 10.87
C TRP A 179 4.89 5.43 10.17
N GLN A 180 5.18 5.66 8.90
CA GLN A 180 4.37 6.47 8.01
C GLN A 180 3.59 5.57 7.04
N ILE A 181 2.28 5.43 7.29
CA ILE A 181 1.40 4.54 6.52
C ILE A 181 0.63 5.38 5.51
N PHE A 182 0.80 5.08 4.23
CA PHE A 182 0.01 5.62 3.13
C PHE A 182 -1.09 4.63 2.80
N ASN A 183 -2.32 5.00 3.18
CA ASN A 183 -3.53 4.24 2.88
C ASN A 183 -4.07 4.67 1.51
N PHE A 184 -3.81 3.86 0.48
CA PHE A 184 -4.35 4.06 -0.87
C PHE A 184 -5.77 3.51 -1.01
N ASN A 185 -6.28 2.81 0.01
CA ASN A 185 -7.69 2.48 0.09
C ASN A 185 -8.49 3.76 0.34
N PHE A 186 -9.69 3.83 -0.21
CA PHE A 186 -10.61 4.94 0.07
C PHE A 186 -11.40 4.73 1.37
N THR A 187 -11.28 3.56 2.01
CA THR A 187 -12.13 3.14 3.14
C THR A 187 -11.39 3.22 4.47
N SER A 188 -12.11 3.06 5.58
CA SER A 188 -11.55 3.06 6.95
C SER A 188 -11.03 1.70 7.42
N LEU A 189 -11.04 0.67 6.58
CA LEU A 189 -10.74 -0.69 7.05
C LEU A 189 -9.29 -0.78 7.55
N LEU A 190 -8.32 -0.24 6.81
CA LEU A 190 -6.93 -0.23 7.24
C LEU A 190 -6.72 0.62 8.50
N ASP A 191 -7.34 1.81 8.57
CA ASP A 191 -7.25 2.67 9.75
C ASP A 191 -7.69 1.92 11.01
N ASN A 192 -8.83 1.24 10.93
CA ASN A 192 -9.39 0.48 12.04
C ASN A 192 -8.57 -0.77 12.38
N TYR A 193 -7.95 -1.42 11.38
CA TYR A 193 -7.06 -2.56 11.58
C TYR A 193 -5.74 -2.16 12.27
N MET A 194 -5.14 -1.04 11.86
CA MET A 194 -3.83 -0.58 12.35
C MET A 194 -3.93 0.22 13.66
N TYR A 195 -5.13 0.59 14.10
CA TYR A 195 -5.31 1.46 15.27
C TYR A 195 -4.85 0.76 16.56
N LEU A 196 -3.92 1.38 17.26
CA LEU A 196 -3.41 0.92 18.55
C LEU A 196 -4.39 1.32 19.68
N ASP A 197 -5.41 0.50 19.90
CA ASP A 197 -6.42 0.77 20.92
C ASP A 197 -5.97 0.44 22.35
N ARG A 198 -6.83 0.76 23.33
CA ARG A 198 -6.55 0.60 24.78
C ARG A 198 -6.28 -0.83 25.24
N LYS A 199 -6.68 -1.86 24.49
CA LYS A 199 -6.36 -3.26 24.79
C LYS A 199 -5.03 -3.68 24.17
N GLN A 200 -4.66 -3.10 23.03
CA GLN A 200 -3.45 -3.46 22.30
C GLN A 200 -2.23 -2.61 22.66
N PHE A 201 -2.43 -1.40 23.20
CA PHE A 201 -1.37 -0.45 23.45
C PHE A 201 -1.48 0.20 24.82
N ASN A 202 -0.35 0.27 25.51
CA ASN A 202 -0.16 1.03 26.73
C ASN A 202 1.02 1.99 26.50
N PRO A 203 0.84 3.32 26.58
CA PRO A 203 1.93 4.27 26.39
C PRO A 203 2.98 4.22 27.51
N GLU A 204 2.64 3.70 28.69
CA GLU A 204 3.55 3.53 29.82
C GLU A 204 3.45 2.10 30.40
N PRO A 205 3.96 1.08 29.68
CA PRO A 205 3.90 -0.31 30.11
C PRO A 205 4.86 -0.64 31.24
N HIS A 206 5.90 0.18 31.45
CA HIS A 206 6.97 -0.07 32.39
C HIS A 206 7.06 1.00 33.49
N LYS A 207 7.55 0.60 34.66
CA LYS A 207 7.68 1.51 35.82
C LYS A 207 8.98 2.33 35.83
N THR A 208 10.00 1.87 35.10
CA THR A 208 11.38 2.36 35.21
C THR A 208 11.98 2.84 33.89
N VAL A 209 11.35 2.51 32.77
CA VAL A 209 11.72 2.95 31.41
C VAL A 209 10.45 3.48 30.73
N ASP A 210 10.62 4.39 29.79
CA ASP A 210 9.53 5.10 29.10
C ASP A 210 9.24 4.55 27.70
N THR A 211 9.79 3.37 27.38
CA THR A 211 9.49 2.63 26.15
C THR A 211 8.04 2.16 26.12
N ASN A 212 7.42 2.19 24.94
CA ASN A 212 6.00 1.88 24.74
C ASN A 212 5.75 0.79 23.70
N TYR A 213 6.82 0.13 23.24
CA TYR A 213 6.80 -0.78 22.10
C TYR A 213 7.73 -1.98 22.31
N LEU A 214 7.35 -3.11 21.72
CA LEU A 214 8.17 -4.32 21.68
C LEU A 214 8.47 -4.64 20.21
N PHE A 215 9.73 -4.85 19.86
CA PHE A 215 10.12 -5.22 18.50
C PHE A 215 10.81 -6.58 18.47
N TYR A 216 10.43 -7.43 17.50
CA TYR A 216 10.99 -8.75 17.31
C TYR A 216 11.87 -8.76 16.06
N PRO A 217 13.21 -8.70 16.20
CA PRO A 217 14.11 -8.67 15.06
C PRO A 217 14.19 -10.00 14.30
N ASN A 218 13.86 -11.12 14.96
CA ASN A 218 13.93 -12.46 14.38
C ASN A 218 12.83 -13.37 14.95
N PRO A 219 11.54 -13.09 14.67
CA PRO A 219 10.42 -13.78 15.30
C PRO A 219 10.35 -15.28 14.97
N ARG A 220 11.04 -15.76 13.93
CA ARG A 220 11.09 -17.17 13.52
C ARG A 220 12.35 -17.93 13.96
N SER A 221 13.26 -17.31 14.73
CA SER A 221 14.53 -17.93 15.16
C SER A 221 15.43 -18.41 14.00
N VAL A 222 15.44 -17.70 12.88
CA VAL A 222 16.21 -18.06 11.68
C VAL A 222 17.72 -17.85 11.89
N GLY A 223 18.54 -18.67 11.21
CA GLY A 223 19.98 -18.43 11.05
C GLY A 223 20.91 -19.15 12.05
N GLY A 224 20.37 -19.85 13.04
CA GLY A 224 21.16 -20.56 14.06
C GLY A 224 21.98 -19.62 14.96
N THR A 225 22.36 -20.11 16.14
CA THR A 225 22.95 -19.35 17.27
C THR A 225 24.32 -18.68 17.02
N ARG A 226 24.77 -18.50 15.77
CA ARG A 226 26.10 -17.94 15.47
C ARG A 226 26.15 -16.80 14.46
N ASN A 227 25.10 -16.55 13.66
CA ASN A 227 25.18 -15.55 12.57
C ASN A 227 24.30 -14.30 12.76
N MET A 228 23.12 -14.38 13.41
CA MET A 228 22.28 -13.19 13.63
C MET A 228 22.38 -12.59 15.03
N GLY A 229 22.88 -13.32 16.03
CA GLY A 229 23.00 -12.84 17.41
C GLY A 229 21.68 -12.68 18.18
N ASN A 230 20.54 -12.87 17.51
CA ASN A 230 19.18 -12.84 18.04
C ASN A 230 18.38 -14.10 17.63
N ASN A 231 17.25 -14.34 18.28
CA ASN A 231 16.34 -15.46 18.04
C ASN A 231 14.87 -15.04 18.30
N GLY A 232 13.93 -15.98 18.24
CA GLY A 232 12.50 -15.72 18.44
C GLY A 232 12.14 -15.20 19.84
N ASP A 233 12.98 -15.49 20.84
CA ASP A 233 12.81 -15.00 22.22
C ASP A 233 13.38 -13.59 22.40
N THR A 234 14.06 -13.06 21.39
CA THR A 234 14.70 -11.75 21.44
C THR A 234 13.67 -10.66 21.21
N ILE A 235 13.54 -9.74 22.17
CA ILE A 235 12.54 -8.67 22.15
C ILE A 235 13.17 -7.34 22.57
N TRP A 236 13.14 -6.36 21.67
CA TRP A 236 13.62 -5.02 21.96
C TRP A 236 12.52 -4.19 22.62
N SER A 237 12.83 -3.66 23.80
CA SER A 237 12.01 -2.63 24.45
C SER A 237 12.32 -1.28 23.83
N SER A 238 11.35 -0.70 23.13
CA SER A 238 11.56 0.35 22.14
C SER A 238 10.40 1.37 22.12
N TYR A 239 10.41 2.29 21.16
CA TYR A 239 9.35 3.28 20.96
C TYR A 239 8.66 3.08 19.61
N ILE A 240 7.36 3.33 19.54
CA ILE A 240 6.61 3.42 18.29
C ILE A 240 5.87 4.74 18.19
N ILE A 241 5.91 5.32 16.99
CA ILE A 241 4.99 6.36 16.55
C ILE A 241 4.44 5.89 15.20
N SER A 242 3.15 6.09 14.97
CA SER A 242 2.52 5.77 13.70
C SER A 242 1.60 6.89 13.24
N ASN A 243 1.55 7.09 11.93
CA ASN A 243 0.68 8.06 11.27
C ASN A 243 0.09 7.45 10.00
N VAL A 244 -1.22 7.59 9.80
CA VAL A 244 -1.91 7.13 8.59
C VAL A 244 -2.32 8.36 7.76
N VAL A 245 -1.98 8.35 6.48
CA VAL A 245 -2.36 9.38 5.52
C VAL A 245 -3.06 8.76 4.33
N HIS A 246 -4.04 9.47 3.77
CA HIS A 246 -4.88 9.02 2.66
C HIS A 246 -4.57 9.83 1.40
N PRO A 247 -3.51 9.50 0.64
CA PRO A 247 -3.07 10.31 -0.51
C PRO A 247 -4.13 10.41 -1.61
N HIS A 248 -4.99 9.39 -1.75
CA HIS A 248 -6.05 9.35 -2.76
C HIS A 248 -7.42 9.78 -2.23
N GLY A 249 -7.51 10.25 -0.98
CA GLY A 249 -8.76 10.67 -0.37
C GLY A 249 -9.53 9.51 0.28
N TYR A 250 -10.74 9.83 0.74
CA TYR A 250 -11.46 9.02 1.72
C TYR A 250 -12.97 9.03 1.46
N GLN A 251 -13.64 7.89 1.69
CA GLN A 251 -15.00 7.63 1.22
C GLN A 251 -16.05 8.59 1.80
N ASN A 252 -15.85 9.03 3.04
CA ASN A 252 -16.74 9.96 3.74
C ASN A 252 -16.54 11.41 3.30
N ILE A 253 -15.56 11.67 2.43
CA ILE A 253 -15.29 12.97 1.81
C ILE A 253 -15.20 12.74 0.28
N PRO A 254 -16.33 12.58 -0.43
CA PRO A 254 -16.33 12.22 -1.86
C PRO A 254 -15.44 13.13 -2.71
N LYS A 255 -15.44 14.44 -2.42
CA LYS A 255 -14.60 15.45 -3.11
C LYS A 255 -13.10 15.28 -2.92
N SER A 256 -12.66 14.46 -1.96
CA SER A 256 -11.25 14.13 -1.75
C SER A 256 -10.78 12.98 -2.63
N MET A 257 -11.69 12.13 -3.12
CA MET A 257 -11.35 10.94 -3.90
C MET A 257 -10.62 11.33 -5.18
N LEU A 258 -9.37 10.91 -5.31
CA LEU A 258 -8.51 11.26 -6.41
C LEU A 258 -8.48 10.12 -7.42
N PHE A 259 -8.91 10.43 -8.63
CA PHE A 259 -8.78 9.55 -9.80
C PHE A 259 -8.07 10.29 -10.89
N GLY A 260 -7.29 9.57 -11.70
CA GLY A 260 -6.59 10.19 -12.82
C GLY A 260 -5.37 9.42 -13.25
N VAL A 261 -4.40 10.14 -13.80
CA VAL A 261 -3.18 9.62 -14.39
C VAL A 261 -1.95 10.05 -13.61
N ASN A 262 -0.82 9.39 -13.82
CA ASN A 262 0.44 9.68 -13.13
C ASN A 262 1.17 10.91 -13.72
N SER A 263 1.18 11.06 -15.05
CA SER A 263 2.00 12.11 -15.71
C SER A 263 1.33 12.70 -16.95
N GLN A 264 1.84 13.86 -17.38
CA GLN A 264 1.40 14.54 -18.59
C GLN A 264 1.68 13.70 -19.85
N GLU A 265 2.71 12.85 -19.83
CA GLU A 265 3.09 11.99 -20.95
C GLU A 265 2.02 10.95 -21.29
N GLN A 266 1.18 10.61 -20.30
CA GLN A 266 0.01 9.75 -20.50
C GLN A 266 -1.18 10.47 -21.15
N ILE A 267 -1.10 11.80 -21.29
CA ILE A 267 -2.13 12.65 -21.90
C ILE A 267 -1.55 13.21 -23.22
N TYR A 268 -1.82 12.54 -24.34
CA TYR A 268 -1.32 12.96 -25.66
C TYR A 268 -1.91 14.29 -26.18
N SER A 269 -3.00 14.79 -25.57
CA SER A 269 -3.60 16.06 -25.96
C SER A 269 -2.82 17.25 -25.38
N ALA A 270 -2.10 17.93 -26.26
CA ALA A 270 -1.21 19.05 -25.96
C ALA A 270 -1.89 20.17 -25.13
N GLY A 271 -1.31 20.47 -23.95
CA GLY A 271 -1.07 21.85 -23.53
C GLY A 271 -2.19 22.61 -22.80
N SER A 272 -3.30 21.97 -22.43
CA SER A 272 -4.30 22.62 -21.57
C SER A 272 -3.89 22.52 -20.09
N ARG A 273 -3.58 23.66 -19.44
CA ARG A 273 -3.37 23.74 -17.97
C ARG A 273 -4.52 23.12 -17.16
N ARG A 274 -5.72 23.00 -17.74
CA ARG A 274 -6.88 22.38 -17.08
C ARG A 274 -6.71 20.86 -16.96
N LEU A 275 -6.01 20.21 -17.87
CA LEU A 275 -5.76 18.77 -17.84
C LEU A 275 -4.85 18.37 -16.67
N ASN A 276 -4.07 19.30 -16.12
CA ASN A 276 -3.24 19.05 -14.96
C ASN A 276 -4.06 18.63 -13.72
N SER A 277 -5.38 18.92 -13.66
CA SER A 277 -6.24 18.44 -12.56
C SER A 277 -6.39 16.92 -12.54
N PHE A 278 -6.18 16.25 -13.68
CA PHE A 278 -6.22 14.79 -13.79
C PHE A 278 -4.87 14.14 -13.50
N ILE A 279 -3.78 14.92 -13.36
CA ILE A 279 -2.46 14.40 -13.02
C ILE A 279 -2.38 14.27 -11.50
N LYS A 280 -2.54 13.06 -10.97
CA LYS A 280 -2.66 12.82 -9.52
C LYS A 280 -1.49 13.42 -8.74
N PRO A 281 -0.21 13.20 -9.10
CA PRO A 281 0.90 13.74 -8.32
C PRO A 281 0.92 15.28 -8.28
N TYR A 282 0.50 15.93 -9.37
CA TYR A 282 0.38 17.38 -9.44
C TYR A 282 -0.76 17.88 -8.57
N TRP A 283 -1.96 17.31 -8.71
CA TRP A 283 -3.16 17.74 -7.99
C TRP A 283 -3.08 17.49 -6.48
N ALA A 284 -2.59 16.33 -6.09
CA ALA A 284 -2.35 15.98 -4.69
C ALA A 284 -1.17 16.75 -4.08
N GLN A 285 -0.33 17.38 -4.91
CA GLN A 285 0.90 18.07 -4.53
C GLN A 285 1.91 17.11 -3.88
N ASN A 286 2.10 15.93 -4.49
CA ASN A 286 2.92 14.85 -3.93
C ASN A 286 4.36 15.30 -3.66
N ASP A 287 4.97 16.04 -4.58
CA ASP A 287 6.35 16.51 -4.40
C ASP A 287 6.50 17.39 -3.15
N LEU A 288 5.57 18.33 -2.95
CA LEU A 288 5.59 19.23 -1.81
C LEU A 288 5.29 18.51 -0.49
N LYS A 289 4.30 17.60 -0.50
CA LYS A 289 3.81 16.96 0.73
C LYS A 289 4.63 15.75 1.15
N TYR A 290 5.17 14.98 0.20
CA TYR A 290 5.64 13.63 0.47
C TYR A 290 7.07 13.37 0.00
N SER A 291 7.62 14.09 -1.01
CA SER A 291 8.95 13.76 -1.55
C SER A 291 10.05 13.71 -0.49
N HIS A 292 10.02 14.64 0.47
CA HIS A 292 11.01 14.72 1.54
C HIS A 292 10.97 13.51 2.49
N LEU A 293 9.88 12.74 2.53
CA LEU A 293 9.76 11.55 3.38
C LEU A 293 10.58 10.37 2.83
N PHE A 294 10.89 10.37 1.53
CA PHE A 294 11.63 9.28 0.89
C PHE A 294 13.14 9.36 1.17
N GLU A 295 13.66 10.56 1.38
CA GLU A 295 15.09 10.79 1.65
C GLU A 295 15.51 10.20 3.01
N ASP A 296 14.60 10.17 3.98
CA ASP A 296 14.84 9.74 5.36
C ASP A 296 14.33 8.33 5.67
N THR A 297 13.69 7.63 4.72
CA THR A 297 13.07 6.31 5.00
C THR A 297 14.10 5.18 4.96
N ASP A 298 14.17 4.37 6.01
CA ASP A 298 15.09 3.22 6.09
C ASP A 298 14.49 1.93 5.51
N LEU A 299 13.17 1.77 5.61
CA LEU A 299 12.46 0.59 5.14
C LEU A 299 11.14 0.94 4.48
N TYR A 300 10.95 0.45 3.27
CA TYR A 300 9.68 0.49 2.55
C TYR A 300 8.94 -0.83 2.69
N ILE A 301 7.61 -0.76 2.83
CA ILE A 301 6.74 -1.93 2.79
C ILE A 301 5.60 -1.65 1.81
N ILE A 302 5.39 -2.53 0.83
CA ILE A 302 4.27 -2.42 -0.11
C ILE A 302 3.35 -3.61 0.08
N PHE A 303 2.06 -3.34 0.29
CA PHE A 303 1.04 -4.38 0.47
C PHE A 303 -0.24 -4.07 -0.28
N GLY A 304 -0.80 -5.05 -1.01
CA GLY A 304 -2.13 -4.92 -1.63
C GLY A 304 -2.24 -3.84 -2.71
N MET A 305 -1.12 -3.33 -3.21
CA MET A 305 -1.04 -2.37 -4.31
C MET A 305 -0.96 -3.12 -5.65
N SER A 306 -1.63 -2.62 -6.68
CA SER A 306 -1.28 -2.97 -8.05
C SER A 306 -0.03 -2.21 -8.46
N LEU A 307 0.90 -2.85 -9.16
CA LEU A 307 2.09 -2.19 -9.74
C LEU A 307 1.71 -1.44 -11.03
N GLY A 308 0.66 -0.62 -10.95
CA GLY A 308 0.08 0.11 -12.07
C GLY A 308 0.84 1.38 -12.41
N ILE A 309 0.80 1.76 -13.69
CA ILE A 309 1.43 2.99 -14.21
C ILE A 309 0.77 4.27 -13.66
N THR A 310 -0.47 4.19 -13.14
CA THR A 310 -1.21 5.34 -12.59
C THR A 310 -0.65 5.84 -11.26
N ASP A 311 0.19 5.04 -10.59
CA ASP A 311 0.84 5.37 -9.31
C ASP A 311 2.38 5.36 -9.42
N GLN A 312 2.91 5.40 -10.65
CA GLN A 312 4.34 5.29 -10.94
C GLN A 312 5.24 6.29 -10.16
N TRP A 313 4.76 7.49 -9.84
CA TRP A 313 5.51 8.46 -9.03
C TRP A 313 5.98 7.85 -7.70
N TRP A 314 5.15 7.04 -7.04
CA TRP A 314 5.49 6.37 -5.79
C TRP A 314 6.59 5.32 -5.99
N TRP A 315 6.45 4.47 -7.00
CA TRP A 315 7.45 3.44 -7.33
C TRP A 315 8.79 4.07 -7.70
N ARG A 316 8.78 5.15 -8.48
CA ARG A 316 9.98 5.89 -8.85
C ARG A 316 10.69 6.46 -7.63
N LYS A 317 9.97 7.08 -6.68
CA LYS A 317 10.58 7.62 -5.45
C LYS A 317 11.19 6.55 -4.55
N ILE A 318 10.58 5.36 -4.48
CA ILE A 318 11.15 4.23 -3.75
C ILE A 318 12.44 3.77 -4.43
N VAL A 319 12.41 3.49 -5.74
CA VAL A 319 13.59 3.04 -6.48
C VAL A 319 14.74 4.05 -6.42
N ASP A 320 14.44 5.34 -6.56
CA ASP A 320 15.44 6.41 -6.42
C ASP A 320 16.09 6.39 -5.02
N SER A 321 15.29 6.14 -3.97
CA SER A 321 15.81 6.01 -2.60
C SER A 321 16.69 4.76 -2.42
N LEU A 322 16.25 3.60 -2.93
CA LEU A 322 17.03 2.36 -2.92
C LEU A 322 18.36 2.50 -3.69
N GLU A 323 18.39 3.30 -4.76
CA GLU A 323 19.62 3.59 -5.52
C GLU A 323 20.58 4.49 -4.73
N MET A 324 20.07 5.48 -4.01
CA MET A 324 20.89 6.54 -3.38
C MET A 324 21.28 6.28 -1.92
N SER A 325 20.66 5.30 -1.25
CA SER A 325 20.82 5.09 0.18
C SER A 325 20.84 3.60 0.56
N ASP A 326 20.96 3.28 1.85
CA ASP A 326 20.92 1.90 2.36
C ASP A 326 19.50 1.41 2.66
N SER A 327 18.46 2.10 2.16
CA SER A 327 17.08 1.70 2.38
C SER A 327 16.77 0.36 1.73
N GLU A 328 15.82 -0.37 2.32
CA GLU A 328 15.38 -1.67 1.83
C GLU A 328 13.87 -1.67 1.54
N LEU A 329 13.39 -2.62 0.73
CA LEU A 329 11.98 -2.78 0.39
C LEU A 329 11.50 -4.19 0.68
N ILE A 330 10.38 -4.32 1.39
CA ILE A 330 9.59 -5.56 1.48
C ILE A 330 8.34 -5.41 0.60
N LEU A 331 8.25 -6.23 -0.44
CA LEU A 331 7.16 -6.25 -1.40
C LEU A 331 6.30 -7.50 -1.18
N TYR A 332 5.10 -7.30 -0.63
CA TYR A 332 4.12 -8.36 -0.47
C TYR A 332 3.34 -8.57 -1.78
N ASN A 333 3.55 -9.73 -2.40
CA ASN A 333 2.96 -10.09 -3.68
C ASN A 333 1.86 -11.15 -3.52
N TYR A 334 0.61 -10.77 -3.77
CA TYR A 334 -0.49 -11.71 -3.81
C TYR A 334 -0.47 -12.52 -5.11
N CYS A 335 -0.47 -13.85 -4.99
CA CYS A 335 -0.46 -14.76 -6.13
C CYS A 335 -1.36 -15.98 -5.87
N ARG A 336 -1.71 -16.72 -6.94
CA ARG A 336 -2.57 -17.91 -6.82
C ARG A 336 -1.86 -19.10 -6.18
N SER A 337 -0.55 -19.19 -6.37
CA SER A 337 0.31 -20.25 -5.85
C SER A 337 1.65 -19.62 -5.46
N ALA A 338 1.84 -19.41 -4.15
CA ALA A 338 3.04 -18.73 -3.63
C ALA A 338 4.34 -19.45 -4.00
N SER A 339 4.30 -20.78 -4.17
CA SER A 339 5.44 -21.60 -4.54
C SER A 339 5.85 -21.52 -6.01
N GLU A 340 4.97 -21.04 -6.90
CA GLU A 340 5.21 -21.03 -8.35
C GLU A 340 5.79 -19.71 -8.87
N VAL A 341 5.65 -18.64 -8.11
CA VAL A 341 6.11 -17.31 -8.52
C VAL A 341 7.55 -17.10 -8.06
N LEU A 342 8.44 -16.86 -9.03
CA LEU A 342 9.82 -16.48 -8.72
C LEU A 342 9.86 -15.04 -8.19
N GLN A 343 10.55 -14.82 -7.07
CA GLN A 343 10.73 -13.48 -6.50
C GLN A 343 11.33 -12.51 -7.54
N GLU A 344 12.28 -12.98 -8.34
CA GLU A 344 12.96 -12.18 -9.37
C GLU A 344 11.98 -11.59 -10.39
N THR A 345 10.98 -12.36 -10.81
CA THR A 345 9.94 -11.88 -11.73
C THR A 345 9.15 -10.72 -11.13
N VAL A 346 8.89 -10.76 -9.82
CA VAL A 346 8.15 -9.70 -9.12
C VAL A 346 9.02 -8.44 -8.95
N LYS A 347 10.31 -8.62 -8.64
CA LYS A 347 11.28 -7.50 -8.59
C LYS A 347 11.38 -6.80 -9.94
N GLU A 348 11.46 -7.57 -11.03
CA GLU A 348 11.47 -7.05 -12.39
C GLU A 348 10.20 -6.24 -12.71
N GLN A 349 9.03 -6.77 -12.38
CA GLN A 349 7.76 -6.04 -12.55
C GLN A 349 7.72 -4.72 -11.75
N PHE A 350 8.31 -4.69 -10.55
CA PHE A 350 8.42 -3.47 -9.76
C PHE A 350 9.35 -2.44 -10.41
N MET A 351 10.51 -2.88 -10.91
CA MET A 351 11.44 -2.03 -11.63
C MET A 351 10.80 -1.44 -12.89
N ASP A 352 10.08 -2.26 -13.66
CA ASP A 352 9.34 -1.81 -14.85
C ASP A 352 8.25 -0.79 -14.49
N ALA A 353 7.46 -1.06 -13.44
CA ALA A 353 6.41 -0.16 -12.96
C ALA A 353 6.95 1.20 -12.51
N SER A 354 8.16 1.24 -11.95
CA SER A 354 8.84 2.49 -11.57
C SER A 354 9.29 3.33 -12.77
N GLY A 355 9.34 2.75 -13.97
CA GLY A 355 9.90 3.39 -15.16
C GLY A 355 11.39 3.71 -15.00
N TRP A 356 12.10 2.93 -14.20
CA TRP A 356 13.54 3.10 -14.01
C TRP A 356 14.30 2.74 -15.29
N VAL A 357 15.34 3.53 -15.59
CA VAL A 357 16.20 3.36 -16.76
C VAL A 357 17.62 3.60 -16.30
N GLY A 358 18.51 2.63 -16.52
CA GLY A 358 19.91 2.71 -16.12
C GLY A 358 20.68 1.45 -16.51
N GLU A 359 21.89 1.32 -16.00
CA GLU A 359 22.79 0.19 -16.30
C GLU A 359 22.40 -1.07 -15.51
N ASP A 360 22.53 -2.25 -16.12
CA ASP A 360 22.16 -3.54 -15.51
C ASP A 360 22.84 -3.80 -14.16
N THR A 361 24.08 -3.33 -13.98
CA THR A 361 24.82 -3.45 -12.72
C THR A 361 24.14 -2.68 -11.59
N ARG A 362 23.67 -1.45 -11.86
CA ARG A 362 22.92 -0.64 -10.88
C ARG A 362 21.56 -1.26 -10.60
N LYS A 363 20.90 -1.78 -11.63
CA LYS A 363 19.63 -2.48 -11.50
C LYS A 363 19.75 -3.65 -10.53
N SER A 364 20.78 -4.48 -10.69
CA SER A 364 21.07 -5.61 -9.79
C SER A 364 21.26 -5.15 -8.35
N HIS A 365 22.04 -4.08 -8.13
CA HIS A 365 22.24 -3.54 -6.77
C HIS A 365 20.96 -3.02 -6.11
N ILE A 366 20.04 -2.44 -6.89
CA ILE A 366 18.72 -2.02 -6.39
C ILE A 366 17.89 -3.27 -6.04
N MET A 367 17.85 -4.25 -6.93
CA MET A 367 17.06 -5.49 -6.76
C MET A 367 17.54 -6.35 -5.58
N ASP A 368 18.81 -6.27 -5.21
CA ASP A 368 19.37 -6.93 -4.01
C ASP A 368 18.77 -6.37 -2.71
N LYS A 369 18.26 -5.13 -2.71
CA LYS A 369 17.60 -4.47 -1.58
C LYS A 369 16.09 -4.70 -1.53
N ILE A 370 15.54 -5.46 -2.47
CA ILE A 370 14.12 -5.78 -2.55
C ILE A 370 13.90 -7.22 -2.08
N TYR A 371 13.06 -7.41 -1.07
CA TYR A 371 12.65 -8.71 -0.54
C TYR A 371 11.19 -8.95 -0.90
N VAL A 372 10.89 -10.10 -1.51
CA VAL A 372 9.54 -10.41 -1.99
C VAL A 372 8.90 -11.48 -1.11
N VAL A 373 7.76 -11.13 -0.51
CA VAL A 373 6.90 -12.08 0.22
C VAL A 373 5.77 -12.50 -0.72
N ASN A 374 5.91 -13.64 -1.37
CA ASN A 374 4.83 -14.24 -2.15
C ASN A 374 3.81 -14.88 -1.22
N PHE A 375 2.53 -14.58 -1.44
CA PHE A 375 1.49 -15.10 -0.58
C PHE A 375 0.16 -15.32 -1.30
N ASP A 376 -0.64 -16.23 -0.75
CA ASP A 376 -2.04 -16.44 -1.12
C ASP A 376 -2.95 -16.31 0.13
N ASN A 377 -4.22 -16.69 -0.02
CA ASN A 377 -5.20 -16.63 1.07
C ASN A 377 -4.93 -17.61 2.21
N ASN A 378 -4.09 -18.63 2.00
CA ASN A 378 -3.78 -19.68 2.98
C ASN A 378 -2.40 -19.51 3.61
N THR A 379 -1.55 -18.64 3.05
CA THR A 379 -0.19 -18.39 3.52
C THR A 379 -0.24 -17.63 4.86
N PRO A 380 0.21 -18.23 5.98
CA PRO A 380 0.26 -17.53 7.27
C PRO A 380 1.25 -16.37 7.22
N ARG A 381 0.87 -15.23 7.81
CA ARG A 381 1.69 -14.01 7.85
C ARG A 381 1.43 -13.21 9.12
N PHE A 382 2.41 -12.41 9.52
CA PHE A 382 2.32 -11.44 10.60
C PHE A 382 1.76 -10.11 10.10
N ALA A 383 2.31 -9.58 9.00
CA ALA A 383 1.91 -8.28 8.50
C ALA A 383 0.62 -8.35 7.67
N PHE A 384 -0.29 -7.41 7.95
CA PHE A 384 -1.53 -7.21 7.19
C PHE A 384 -2.35 -8.50 7.00
N SER A 385 -2.28 -9.41 7.98
CA SER A 385 -3.01 -10.67 7.97
C SER A 385 -4.31 -10.55 8.76
N MET A 386 -5.37 -11.20 8.28
CA MET A 386 -6.59 -11.44 9.05
C MET A 386 -6.50 -12.68 9.96
N ILE A 387 -5.52 -13.55 9.73
CA ILE A 387 -5.30 -14.77 10.51
C ILE A 387 -3.86 -14.72 10.99
N PRO A 388 -3.62 -14.28 12.24
CA PRO A 388 -2.25 -14.18 12.73
C PRO A 388 -1.64 -15.57 12.81
N TYR A 389 -0.31 -15.62 12.68
CA TYR A 389 0.44 -16.85 12.91
C TYR A 389 0.16 -17.36 14.33
N SER A 390 -0.55 -18.48 14.46
CA SER A 390 -0.65 -19.18 15.74
C SER A 390 0.59 -20.05 15.88
N GLU A 391 1.44 -19.74 16.87
CA GLU A 391 2.43 -20.69 17.35
C GLU A 391 1.69 -21.99 17.71
N ALA A 392 2.02 -23.09 17.02
CA ALA A 392 1.48 -24.41 17.27
C ALA A 392 2.09 -25.02 18.54
#